data_AF-A0A3A8M7X1-F1
#
_entry.id   AF-A0A3A8M7X1-F1
#
_cell.length_a   1.000
_cell.length_b   1.000
_cell.length_c   1.000
_cell.angle_alpha   90.00
_cell.angle_beta   90.00
_cell.angle_gamma   90.00
#
_symmetry.space_group_name_H-M   'P 1'
#
loop_
_entity.id
_entity.type
_entity.pdbx_description
1 polymer ?
#
loop_
_entity_poly.entity_id
_entity_poly.type
_entity_poly.pdbx_seq_one_letter_code
_entity_poly.pdbx_strand_id
1 'polypeptide(L)'
;FEREAQGERVLDHDFLSEHTVGLEALREDVMAQDWDQIVQVSGISQAQIRRCAEIYIRSKATVICYGMGLTQHQYGSRLLQQVANLLLLRGNFGKPGAGIGPIRGHSNVQGDRTVGIDEKPKPAYLDRVQQVFGFDPPREHGHHVVESIEAM
;
A
#
# COMPACT_ATOMS: atom_id res chain seq x y z
N PHE A 1 11.71 -8.32 13.43
CA PHE A 1 12.65 -7.66 14.36
C PHE A 1 13.04 -8.56 15.54
N GLU A 2 12.11 -9.03 16.39
CA GLU A 2 12.42 -9.94 17.51
C GLU A 2 13.30 -11.14 17.11
N ARG A 3 12.95 -11.83 16.02
CA ARG A 3 13.71 -12.96 15.44
C ARG A 3 15.13 -12.59 14.99
N GLU A 4 15.29 -11.41 14.39
CA GLU A 4 16.62 -10.95 13.95
C GLU A 4 17.52 -10.62 15.13
N ALA A 5 16.97 -10.08 16.22
CA ALA A 5 17.70 -9.87 17.45
C ALA A 5 18.18 -11.19 18.09
N GLN A 6 17.53 -12.32 17.75
CA GLN A 6 17.93 -13.66 18.15
C GLN A 6 18.90 -14.33 17.16
N GLY A 7 19.31 -13.61 16.10
CA GLY A 7 20.26 -14.09 15.09
C GLY A 7 19.63 -14.81 13.89
N GLU A 8 18.30 -14.87 13.79
CA GLU A 8 17.63 -15.43 12.62
C GLU A 8 17.51 -14.38 11.51
N ARG A 9 18.09 -14.64 10.33
CA ARG A 9 17.97 -13.75 9.16
C ARG A 9 16.56 -13.86 8.58
N VAL A 10 15.69 -12.94 8.99
CA VAL A 10 14.28 -12.90 8.57
C VAL A 10 14.01 -11.80 7.56
N LEU A 11 14.65 -10.64 7.70
CA LEU A 11 14.47 -9.51 6.78
C LEU A 11 15.43 -9.62 5.59
N ASP A 12 15.00 -9.07 4.46
CA ASP A 12 15.83 -8.97 3.26
C ASP A 12 16.64 -7.66 3.30
N HIS A 13 17.73 -7.65 4.08
CA HIS A 13 18.57 -6.45 4.28
C HIS A 13 19.18 -5.92 2.98
N ASP A 14 19.50 -6.80 2.04
CA ASP A 14 20.09 -6.39 0.77
C ASP A 14 19.04 -5.60 -0.03
N PHE A 15 17.84 -6.16 -0.20
CA PHE A 15 16.70 -5.47 -0.83
C PHE A 15 16.33 -4.17 -0.11
N LEU A 16 16.27 -4.20 1.23
CA LEU A 16 15.91 -3.03 2.04
C LEU A 16 16.90 -1.89 1.86
N SER A 17 18.19 -2.19 1.84
CA SER A 17 19.25 -1.20 1.66
C SER A 17 19.24 -0.56 0.26
N GLU A 18 18.91 -1.34 -0.77
CA GLU A 18 18.99 -0.89 -2.16
C GLU A 18 17.70 -0.20 -2.64
N HIS A 19 16.53 -0.66 -2.18
CA HIS A 19 15.25 -0.31 -2.78
C HIS A 19 14.27 0.37 -1.82
N THR A 20 14.64 0.59 -0.56
CA THR A 20 13.74 1.17 0.43
C THR A 20 14.38 2.29 1.24
N VAL A 21 13.54 3.04 1.94
CA VAL A 21 13.94 4.07 2.90
C VAL A 21 13.06 3.96 4.14
N GLY A 22 13.53 4.48 5.28
CA GLY A 22 12.71 4.58 6.49
C GLY A 22 12.55 3.30 7.32
N LEU A 23 13.43 2.31 7.16
CA LEU A 23 13.39 1.07 7.94
C LEU A 23 13.43 1.32 9.45
N GLU A 24 14.29 2.23 9.93
CA GLU A 24 14.40 2.49 11.37
C GLU A 24 13.12 3.13 11.93
N ALA A 25 12.55 4.11 11.23
CA ALA A 25 11.29 4.73 11.62
C ALA A 25 10.13 3.70 11.68
N LEU A 26 10.07 2.78 10.70
CA LEU A 26 9.11 1.67 10.72
C LEU A 26 9.36 0.74 11.91
N ARG A 27 10.62 0.42 12.21
CA ARG A 27 10.99 -0.43 13.34
C ARG A 27 10.57 0.21 14.66
N GLU A 28 10.88 1.48 14.86
CA GLU A 28 10.47 2.23 16.06
C GLU A 28 8.95 2.23 16.23
N ASP A 29 8.21 2.53 15.16
CA ASP A 29 6.73 2.52 15.16
C ASP A 29 6.17 1.14 15.56
N VAL A 30 6.68 0.06 14.95
CA VAL A 30 6.25 -1.32 15.23
C VAL A 30 6.61 -1.74 16.65
N MET A 31 7.81 -1.42 17.13
CA MET A 31 8.28 -1.82 18.45
C MET A 31 7.62 -1.03 19.58
N ALA A 32 7.03 0.13 19.28
CA ALA A 32 6.26 0.92 20.22
C ALA A 32 4.82 0.40 20.44
N GLN A 33 4.35 -0.56 19.63
CA GLN A 33 2.99 -1.10 19.75
C GLN A 33 2.87 -2.09 20.92
N ASP A 34 1.73 -2.03 21.60
CA ASP A 34 1.41 -2.92 22.72
C ASP A 34 0.60 -4.15 22.27
N TRP A 35 0.99 -5.32 22.77
CA TRP A 35 0.35 -6.59 22.38
C TRP A 35 -1.08 -6.71 22.91
N ASP A 36 -1.36 -6.23 24.12
CA ASP A 36 -2.70 -6.33 24.71
C ASP A 36 -3.68 -5.45 23.92
N GLN A 37 -3.25 -4.24 23.52
CA GLN A 37 -4.02 -3.38 22.62
C GLN A 37 -4.27 -4.02 21.26
N ILE A 38 -3.24 -4.61 20.62
CA ILE A 38 -3.40 -5.29 19.32
C ILE A 38 -4.43 -6.41 19.42
N VAL A 39 -4.35 -7.26 20.44
CA VAL A 39 -5.28 -8.38 20.64
C VAL A 39 -6.70 -7.88 20.92
N GLN A 40 -6.84 -6.86 21.78
CA GLN A 40 -8.14 -6.27 22.10
C GLN A 40 -8.82 -5.67 20.87
N VAL A 41 -8.10 -4.85 20.09
CA VAL A 41 -8.68 -4.11 18.95
C VAL A 41 -8.94 -5.05 17.77
N SER A 42 -8.04 -5.99 17.49
CA SER A 42 -8.20 -6.91 16.36
C SER A 42 -9.19 -8.04 16.65
N GLY A 43 -9.38 -8.40 17.92
CA GLY A 43 -10.10 -9.62 18.31
C GLY A 43 -9.36 -10.92 17.93
N ILE A 44 -8.08 -10.84 17.55
CA ILE A 44 -7.25 -11.98 17.15
C ILE A 44 -6.21 -12.23 18.23
N SER A 45 -6.09 -13.47 18.70
CA SER A 45 -5.09 -13.82 19.71
C SER A 45 -3.66 -13.63 19.18
N GLN A 46 -2.73 -13.26 20.06
CA GLN A 46 -1.32 -13.15 19.73
C GLN A 46 -0.76 -14.46 19.13
N ALA A 47 -1.22 -15.62 19.61
CA ALA A 47 -0.83 -16.92 19.08
C ALA A 47 -1.24 -17.11 17.60
N GLN A 48 -2.44 -16.66 17.22
CA GLN A 48 -2.89 -16.70 15.82
C GLN A 48 -2.07 -15.75 14.95
N ILE A 49 -1.82 -14.51 15.42
CA ILE A 49 -1.00 -13.53 14.69
C ILE A 49 0.42 -14.07 14.47
N ARG A 50 1.06 -14.59 15.53
CA ARG A 50 2.38 -15.20 15.44
C ARG A 50 2.39 -16.41 14.50
N ARG A 51 1.35 -17.26 14.53
CA ARG A 51 1.22 -18.38 13.58
C ARG A 51 1.16 -17.90 12.12
N CYS A 52 0.42 -16.82 11.82
CA CYS A 52 0.40 -16.23 10.49
C CYS A 52 1.77 -15.68 10.10
N ALA A 53 2.45 -15.01 11.03
CA ALA A 53 3.82 -14.51 10.81
C ALA A 53 4.79 -15.66 10.50
N GLU A 54 4.69 -16.81 11.18
CA GLU A 54 5.52 -17.99 10.88
C GLU A 54 5.33 -18.52 9.46
N ILE A 55 4.08 -18.57 8.99
CA ILE A 55 3.78 -18.97 7.61
C ILE A 55 4.41 -17.99 6.63
N TYR A 56 4.27 -16.69 6.89
CA TYR A 56 4.85 -15.63 6.07
C TYR A 56 6.39 -15.69 6.05
N ILE A 57 7.03 -15.87 7.20
CA ILE A 57 8.50 -15.94 7.33
C ILE A 57 9.08 -17.13 6.57
N ARG A 58 8.35 -18.25 6.45
CA ARG A 58 8.79 -19.42 5.68
C ARG A 58 8.58 -19.27 4.17
N SER A 59 7.71 -18.35 3.75
CA SER A 59 7.44 -18.13 2.34
C SER A 59 8.63 -17.50 1.63
N LYS A 60 9.00 -18.06 0.47
CA LYS A 60 10.07 -17.54 -0.39
C LYS A 60 9.59 -16.41 -1.31
N ALA A 61 8.28 -16.34 -1.57
CA ALA A 61 7.64 -15.33 -2.40
C ALA A 61 6.17 -15.24 -2.00
N THR A 62 5.69 -14.04 -1.67
CA THR A 62 4.32 -13.84 -1.18
C THR A 62 3.63 -12.75 -1.97
N VAL A 63 2.41 -13.06 -2.43
CA VAL A 63 1.47 -12.07 -2.94
C VAL A 63 0.42 -11.79 -1.87
N ILE A 64 0.18 -10.51 -1.56
CA ILE A 64 -1.01 -10.09 -0.80
C ILE A 64 -2.02 -9.49 -1.76
N CYS A 65 -3.17 -10.14 -1.89
CA CYS A 65 -4.32 -9.62 -2.60
C CYS A 65 -5.24 -8.88 -1.63
N TYR A 66 -5.69 -7.69 -2.01
CA TYR A 66 -6.61 -6.90 -1.18
C TYR A 66 -7.75 -6.30 -2.01
N GLY A 67 -8.83 -5.93 -1.33
CA GLY A 67 -9.99 -5.30 -1.94
C GLY A 67 -10.60 -4.23 -1.02
N MET A 68 -11.92 -4.07 -1.12
CA MET A 68 -12.64 -2.97 -0.47
C MET A 68 -12.59 -3.00 1.06
N GLY A 69 -12.45 -4.18 1.68
CA GLY A 69 -12.31 -4.31 3.13
C GLY A 69 -11.10 -3.56 3.71
N LEU A 70 -10.10 -3.24 2.87
CA LEU A 70 -8.98 -2.38 3.24
C LEU A 70 -9.22 -0.93 2.79
N THR A 71 -9.61 -0.72 1.52
CA THR A 71 -9.65 0.64 0.94
C THR A 71 -10.83 1.49 1.40
N GLN A 72 -11.95 0.88 1.82
CA GLN A 72 -13.14 1.61 2.29
C GLN A 72 -13.16 1.81 3.81
N HIS A 73 -11.98 1.86 4.43
CA HIS A 73 -11.81 2.26 5.82
C HIS A 73 -11.28 3.70 5.89
N GLN A 74 -11.61 4.44 6.95
CA GLN A 74 -11.14 5.82 7.17
C GLN A 74 -9.61 5.96 7.15
N TYR A 75 -8.90 4.87 7.47
CA TYR A 75 -7.43 4.79 7.43
C TYR A 75 -6.90 3.94 6.27
N GLY A 76 -7.68 3.71 5.22
CA GLY A 76 -7.37 2.76 4.14
C GLY A 76 -6.00 2.99 3.51
N SER A 77 -5.62 4.24 3.22
CA SER A 77 -4.28 4.56 2.67
C SER A 77 -3.15 4.19 3.63
N ARG A 78 -3.32 4.44 4.94
CA ARG A 78 -2.33 4.08 5.96
C ARG A 78 -2.22 2.56 6.14
N LEU A 79 -3.36 1.86 6.14
CA LEU A 79 -3.39 0.40 6.18
C LEU A 79 -2.69 -0.22 4.97
N LEU A 80 -2.92 0.34 3.77
CA LEU A 80 -2.28 -0.15 2.55
C LEU A 80 -0.77 0.05 2.59
N GLN A 81 -0.31 1.18 3.12
CA GLN A 81 1.11 1.42 3.35
C GLN A 81 1.72 0.36 4.26
N GLN A 82 1.04 -0.03 5.35
CA GLN A 82 1.53 -1.09 6.24
C GLN A 82 1.58 -2.47 5.58
N VAL A 83 0.61 -2.80 4.71
CA VAL A 83 0.67 -4.02 3.88
C VAL A 83 1.88 -3.98 2.94
N ALA A 84 2.15 -2.83 2.30
CA ALA A 84 3.32 -2.66 1.47
C ALA A 84 4.63 -2.80 2.27
N ASN A 85 4.71 -2.18 3.45
CA ASN A 85 5.85 -2.30 4.37
C ASN A 85 6.14 -3.76 4.70
N LEU A 86 5.12 -4.55 5.04
CA LEU A 86 5.27 -5.97 5.36
C LEU A 86 5.90 -6.76 4.20
N LEU A 87 5.48 -6.48 2.96
CA LEU A 87 6.03 -7.10 1.75
C LEU A 87 7.47 -6.64 1.46
N LEU A 88 7.74 -5.34 1.59
CA LEU A 88 9.05 -4.74 1.37
C LEU A 88 10.11 -5.28 2.35
N LEU A 89 9.75 -5.47 3.62
CA LEU A 89 10.60 -6.09 4.66
C LEU A 89 11.20 -7.44 4.25
N ARG A 90 10.59 -8.10 3.28
CA ARG A 90 10.94 -9.46 2.81
C ARG A 90 11.29 -9.51 1.32
N GLY A 91 11.51 -8.36 0.68
CA GLY A 91 11.85 -8.32 -0.74
C GLY A 91 10.76 -8.90 -1.65
N ASN A 92 9.49 -8.82 -1.24
CA ASN A 92 8.36 -9.36 -2.01
C ASN A 92 7.91 -8.42 -3.16
N PHE A 93 8.83 -7.70 -3.78
CA PHE A 93 8.60 -6.83 -4.94
C PHE A 93 9.64 -7.10 -6.03
N GLY A 94 9.26 -6.95 -7.30
CA GLY A 94 10.17 -7.20 -8.43
C GLY A 94 10.53 -8.68 -8.62
N LYS A 95 9.82 -9.61 -7.96
CA LYS A 95 10.11 -11.04 -7.93
C LYS A 95 8.90 -11.88 -8.38
N PRO A 96 9.07 -12.89 -9.25
CA PRO A 96 7.99 -13.79 -9.64
C PRO A 96 7.34 -14.47 -8.42
N GLY A 97 6.00 -14.48 -8.40
CA GLY A 97 5.23 -15.05 -7.28
C GLY A 97 5.19 -14.18 -6.03
N ALA A 98 5.65 -12.92 -6.10
CA ALA A 98 5.56 -11.95 -5.03
C ALA A 98 4.89 -10.66 -5.50
N GLY A 99 4.34 -9.88 -4.56
CA GLY A 99 3.84 -8.54 -4.84
C GLY A 99 2.58 -8.18 -4.07
N ILE A 100 2.01 -7.04 -4.44
CA ILE A 100 0.74 -6.57 -3.92
C ILE A 100 -0.29 -6.48 -5.05
N GLY A 101 -1.41 -7.16 -4.86
CA GLY A 101 -2.45 -7.31 -5.88
C GLY A 101 -3.74 -6.60 -5.46
N PRO A 102 -3.98 -5.34 -5.87
CA PRO A 102 -5.30 -4.75 -5.74
C PRO A 102 -6.29 -5.48 -6.63
N ILE A 103 -7.25 -6.19 -6.03
CA ILE A 103 -8.36 -6.80 -6.76
C ILE A 103 -9.35 -5.69 -7.09
N ARG A 104 -9.37 -5.31 -8.37
CA ARG A 104 -10.25 -4.26 -8.89
C ARG A 104 -11.64 -4.82 -9.20
N GLY A 105 -12.67 -4.02 -8.95
CA GLY A 105 -14.07 -4.41 -9.13
C GLY A 105 -14.56 -4.19 -10.57
N HIS A 106 -14.88 -2.94 -10.92
CA HIS A 106 -15.41 -2.60 -12.24
C HIS A 106 -14.42 -2.92 -13.36
N SER A 107 -14.94 -3.44 -14.47
CA SER A 107 -14.17 -4.03 -15.58
C SER A 107 -13.13 -3.11 -16.21
N ASN A 108 -13.30 -1.79 -16.13
CA ASN A 108 -12.37 -0.83 -16.72
C ASN A 108 -11.83 0.23 -15.74
N VAL A 109 -11.97 0.04 -14.43
CA VAL A 109 -11.52 1.07 -13.46
C VAL A 109 -10.02 1.39 -13.58
N GLN A 110 -9.22 0.42 -14.03
CA GLN A 110 -7.80 0.66 -14.33
C GLN A 110 -7.62 1.40 -15.67
N GLY A 111 -8.42 1.07 -16.69
CA GLY A 111 -8.40 1.73 -17.99
C GLY A 111 -8.81 3.20 -17.89
N ASP A 112 -9.89 3.49 -17.15
CA ASP A 112 -10.40 4.84 -16.90
C ASP A 112 -9.30 5.77 -16.34
N ARG A 113 -8.60 5.31 -15.29
CA ARG A 113 -7.48 6.07 -14.71
C ARG A 113 -6.29 6.16 -15.65
N THR A 114 -6.06 5.15 -16.50
CA THR A 114 -4.97 5.15 -17.50
C THR A 114 -5.20 6.19 -18.60
N VAL A 115 -6.44 6.43 -18.99
CA VAL A 115 -6.82 7.43 -20.00
C VAL A 115 -7.11 8.80 -19.40
N GLY A 116 -6.68 9.04 -18.15
CA GLY A 116 -6.69 10.35 -17.52
C GLY A 116 -8.05 10.81 -16.99
N ILE A 117 -8.98 9.89 -16.71
CA ILE A 117 -10.18 10.22 -15.92
C ILE A 117 -9.76 10.43 -14.47
N ASP A 118 -9.46 11.68 -14.14
CA ASP A 118 -8.98 12.12 -12.84
C ASP A 118 -9.38 13.57 -12.61
N GLU A 119 -9.90 13.86 -11.43
CA GLU A 119 -10.22 15.21 -11.00
C GLU A 119 -8.97 16.01 -10.61
N LYS A 120 -7.82 15.34 -10.41
CA LYS A 120 -6.52 15.95 -10.12
C LYS A 120 -5.45 15.54 -11.14
N PRO A 121 -5.64 15.81 -12.44
CA PRO A 121 -4.70 15.42 -13.47
C PRO A 121 -3.35 16.10 -13.26
N LYS A 122 -2.25 15.35 -13.43
CA LYS A 122 -0.89 15.89 -13.28
C LYS A 122 -0.61 16.97 -14.35
N PRO A 123 0.18 18.02 -14.04
CA PRO A 123 0.53 19.05 -15.02
C PRO A 123 1.09 18.48 -16.34
N ALA A 124 1.99 17.50 -16.25
CA ALA A 124 2.57 16.85 -17.42
C ALA A 124 1.55 16.11 -18.32
N TYR A 125 0.42 15.66 -17.75
CA TYR A 125 -0.67 15.09 -18.54
C TYR A 125 -1.43 16.20 -19.27
N LEU A 126 -1.75 17.28 -18.56
CA LEU A 126 -2.43 18.45 -19.11
C LEU A 126 -1.62 19.12 -20.24
N ASP A 127 -0.29 19.20 -20.10
CA ASP A 127 0.59 19.72 -21.14
C ASP A 127 0.50 18.90 -22.43
N ARG A 128 0.42 17.56 -22.31
CA ARG A 128 0.24 16.67 -23.47
C ARG A 128 -1.16 16.81 -24.09
N VAL A 129 -2.20 16.99 -23.27
CA VAL A 129 -3.55 17.28 -23.76
C VAL A 129 -3.55 18.57 -24.59
N GLN A 130 -2.92 19.64 -24.09
CA GLN A 130 -2.78 20.89 -24.84
C GLN A 130 -2.02 20.68 -26.17
N GLN A 131 -0.89 19.98 -26.14
CA GLN A 131 -0.09 19.71 -27.34
C GLN A 131 -0.87 18.94 -28.41
N VAL A 132 -1.69 17.96 -28.00
CA VAL A 132 -2.42 17.08 -28.92
C VAL A 132 -3.69 17.76 -29.44
N PHE A 133 -4.43 18.46 -28.58
CA PHE A 133 -5.76 18.97 -28.90
C PHE A 133 -5.83 20.48 -29.18
N GLY A 134 -4.75 21.23 -28.91
CA GLY A 134 -4.64 22.65 -29.29
C GLY A 134 -5.45 23.64 -28.45
N PHE A 135 -6.00 23.22 -27.30
CA PHE A 135 -6.66 24.11 -26.32
C PHE A 135 -5.88 24.14 -25.01
N ASP A 136 -6.08 25.19 -24.19
CA ASP A 136 -5.49 25.26 -22.85
C ASP A 136 -6.42 24.59 -21.83
N PRO A 137 -6.08 23.41 -21.29
CA PRO A 137 -6.93 22.73 -20.32
C PRO A 137 -6.87 23.43 -18.95
N PRO A 138 -7.97 23.43 -18.18
CA PRO A 138 -7.98 23.94 -16.81
C PRO A 138 -6.87 23.30 -15.98
N ARG A 139 -6.16 24.13 -15.21
CA ARG A 139 -5.03 23.71 -14.37
C ARG A 139 -5.41 23.51 -12.91
N GLU A 140 -6.55 24.05 -12.51
CA GLU A 140 -7.12 23.83 -11.18
C GLU A 140 -7.73 22.42 -11.09
N HIS A 141 -7.73 21.87 -9.89
CA HIS A 141 -8.37 20.58 -9.65
C HIS A 141 -9.89 20.68 -9.80
N GLY A 142 -10.49 19.66 -10.40
CA GLY A 142 -11.92 19.48 -10.41
C GLY A 142 -12.43 18.98 -9.05
N HIS A 143 -13.76 18.93 -8.92
CA HIS A 143 -14.42 18.40 -7.73
C HIS A 143 -14.46 16.87 -7.76
N HIS A 144 -14.10 16.23 -6.65
CA HIS A 144 -14.46 14.83 -6.41
C HIS A 144 -15.93 14.72 -5.97
N VAL A 145 -16.45 13.48 -5.85
CA VAL A 145 -17.88 13.22 -5.59
C VAL A 145 -18.46 14.04 -4.44
N VAL A 146 -17.77 14.16 -3.29
CA VAL A 146 -18.28 14.92 -2.14
C VAL A 146 -18.33 16.43 -2.43
N GLU A 147 -17.22 17.03 -2.89
CA GLU A 147 -17.16 18.45 -3.34
C GLU A 147 -18.22 18.77 -4.40
N SER A 148 -18.49 17.85 -5.33
CA SER A 148 -19.54 18.03 -6.34
C SER A 148 -20.93 18.13 -5.72
N ILE A 149 -21.22 17.32 -4.70
CA ILE A 149 -22.50 17.36 -3.98
C ILE A 149 -22.62 18.65 -3.16
N GLU A 150 -21.53 19.11 -2.54
CA GLU A 150 -21.52 20.35 -1.75
C GLU A 150 -21.67 21.62 -2.60
N ALA A 151 -21.29 21.55 -3.88
CA ALA A 151 -21.39 22.67 -4.82
C ALA A 151 -22.76 22.80 -5.53
N MET A 152 -23.67 21.82 -5.38
CA MET A 152 -25.02 21.81 -5.98
C MET A 152 -26.07 22.46 -5.08
#